data_AF-A0A3D1LM48-F1
#
_entry.id   AF-A0A3D1LM48-F1
#
_cell.length_a   1.000
_cell.length_b   1.000
_cell.length_c   1.000
_cell.angle_alpha   90.00
_cell.angle_beta   90.00
_cell.angle_gamma   90.00
#
_symmetry.space_group_name_H-M   'P 1'
#
loop_
_entity.id
_entity.type
_entity.pdbx_description
1 polymer ?
#
loop_
_entity_poly.entity_id
_entity_poly.type
_entity_poly.pdbx_seq_one_letter_code
_entity_poly.pdbx_strand_id
1 'polypeptide(L)'
;MPIAVFDAIRGNICSFLGGAVVDLLPGDTELVVDEKTIREIVTIEDRPYCFMARRQALSFTRSEAAFCRELLTAFSGLYSGFRQEGYAAQFRTALLASIMDITVARSLRGDHRKGFWPIQQLIQLLKNLSYQHYEGEPATTGFIVHRTT
;
A
#
# COMPACT_ATOMS: atom_id res chain seq x y z
N MET A 1 -17.47 -2.35 -6.33
CA MET A 1 -17.52 -1.79 -4.96
C MET A 1 -16.09 -1.52 -4.48
N PRO A 2 -15.50 -0.35 -4.78
CA PRO A 2 -14.10 -0.05 -4.43
C PRO A 2 -13.78 -0.21 -2.94
N ILE A 3 -14.72 0.16 -2.07
CA ILE A 3 -14.57 0.04 -0.60
C ILE A 3 -14.37 -1.42 -0.17
N ALA A 4 -15.18 -2.35 -0.67
CA ALA A 4 -15.06 -3.77 -0.31
C ALA A 4 -13.73 -4.40 -0.78
N VAL A 5 -13.14 -3.86 -1.85
CA VAL A 5 -11.83 -4.27 -2.34
C VAL A 5 -10.72 -3.66 -1.48
N PHE A 6 -10.89 -2.39 -1.12
CA PHE A 6 -9.99 -1.71 -0.20
C PHE A 6 -9.95 -2.39 1.18
N ASP A 7 -11.08 -2.90 1.67
CA ASP A 7 -11.16 -3.65 2.93
C ASP A 7 -10.26 -4.89 2.93
N ALA A 8 -10.06 -5.53 1.78
CA ALA A 8 -9.18 -6.68 1.66
C ALA A 8 -7.70 -6.32 1.88
N ILE A 9 -7.28 -5.08 1.58
CA ILE A 9 -5.89 -4.61 1.75
C ILE A 9 -5.72 -3.71 2.98
N ARG A 10 -6.82 -3.26 3.60
CA ARG A 10 -6.85 -2.34 4.74
C ARG A 10 -5.89 -2.78 5.86
N GLY A 11 -5.94 -4.05 6.26
CA GLY A 11 -5.08 -4.58 7.32
C GLY A 11 -3.58 -4.43 7.04
N ASN A 12 -3.16 -4.65 5.78
CA ASN A 12 -1.76 -4.48 5.38
C ASN A 12 -1.34 -3.01 5.42
N ILE A 13 -2.21 -2.09 5.01
CA ILE A 13 -1.94 -0.65 5.06
C ILE A 13 -1.86 -0.19 6.51
N CYS A 14 -2.78 -0.65 7.38
CA CYS A 14 -2.72 -0.38 8.83
C CYS A 14 -1.38 -0.85 9.41
N SER A 15 -0.98 -2.11 9.12
CA SER A 15 0.29 -2.67 9.62
C SER A 15 1.50 -1.90 9.10
N PHE A 16 1.51 -1.54 7.81
CA PHE A 16 2.59 -0.77 7.19
C PHE A 16 2.75 0.61 7.83
N LEU A 17 1.63 1.27 8.14
CA LEU A 17 1.58 2.57 8.81
C LEU A 17 1.72 2.48 10.34
N GLY A 18 2.33 1.40 10.86
CA GLY A 18 2.61 1.25 12.28
C GLY A 18 1.36 1.11 13.15
N GLY A 19 0.31 0.48 12.63
CA GLY A 19 -0.96 0.28 13.35
C GLY A 19 -1.94 1.45 13.22
N ALA A 20 -1.73 2.37 12.27
CA ALA A 20 -2.67 3.44 12.01
C ALA A 20 -4.06 2.88 11.62
N VAL A 21 -5.12 3.59 12.02
CA VAL A 21 -6.48 3.28 11.57
C VAL A 21 -6.65 3.88 10.18
N VAL A 22 -7.04 3.04 9.21
CA VAL A 22 -7.15 3.41 7.80
C VAL A 22 -8.57 3.17 7.31
N ASP A 23 -9.12 4.15 6.61
CA ASP A 23 -10.47 4.12 6.03
C ASP A 23 -10.46 4.69 4.60
N LEU A 24 -11.38 4.18 3.77
CA LEU A 24 -11.70 4.72 2.46
C LEU A 24 -13.20 5.03 2.44
N LEU A 25 -13.54 6.32 2.38
CA LEU A 25 -14.91 6.81 2.42
C LEU A 25 -15.33 7.35 1.05
N PRO A 26 -16.60 7.20 0.65
CA PRO A 26 -17.10 7.81 -0.57
C PRO A 26 -17.27 9.33 -0.40
N GLY A 27 -16.95 10.08 -1.46
CA GLY A 27 -17.10 11.53 -1.48
C GLY A 27 -15.92 12.29 -0.89
N ASP A 28 -16.08 13.61 -0.81
CA ASP A 28 -15.10 14.49 -0.21
C ASP A 28 -15.52 14.82 1.23
N THR A 29 -15.03 14.04 2.19
CA THR A 29 -15.35 14.27 3.60
C THR A 29 -14.50 15.42 4.14
N GLU A 30 -15.13 16.54 4.48
CA GLU A 30 -14.49 17.64 5.20
C GLU A 30 -14.16 17.21 6.63
N LEU A 31 -12.95 16.72 6.84
CA LEU A 31 -12.37 16.47 8.15
C LEU A 31 -11.14 17.36 8.34
N VAL A 32 -10.98 17.86 9.57
CA VAL A 32 -9.87 18.73 9.97
C VAL A 32 -8.55 17.97 9.77
N VAL A 33 -7.69 18.50 8.90
CA VAL A 33 -6.35 17.96 8.65
C VAL A 33 -5.48 18.29 9.86
N ASP A 34 -5.04 17.26 10.58
CA ASP A 34 -4.06 17.35 11.66
C ASP A 34 -2.79 16.59 11.23
N GLU A 35 -1.62 16.91 11.79
CA GLU A 35 -0.33 16.24 11.46
C GLU A 35 -0.34 14.73 11.74
N LYS A 36 -1.32 14.28 12.54
CA LYS A 36 -1.58 12.89 12.89
C LYS A 36 -2.53 12.17 11.93
N THR A 37 -2.96 12.87 10.87
CA THR A 37 -3.92 12.38 9.89
C THR A 37 -3.39 12.59 8.48
N ILE A 38 -3.24 11.50 7.71
CA ILE A 38 -3.09 11.59 6.25
C ILE A 38 -4.49 11.62 5.66
N ARG A 39 -4.76 12.60 4.79
CA ARG A 39 -5.97 12.67 3.97
C ARG A 39 -5.55 12.81 2.52
N GLU A 40 -6.06 11.92 1.68
CA GLU A 40 -5.78 11.93 0.25
C GLU A 40 -7.07 11.64 -0.52
N ILE A 41 -7.34 12.45 -1.54
CA ILE A 41 -8.51 12.27 -2.41
C ILE A 41 -8.06 11.45 -3.61
N VAL A 42 -8.81 10.40 -3.91
CA VAL A 42 -8.58 9.56 -5.09
C VAL A 42 -9.87 9.43 -5.90
N THR A 43 -9.76 9.59 -7.20
CA THR A 43 -10.86 9.32 -8.13
C THR A 43 -10.75 7.88 -8.60
N ILE A 44 -11.81 7.10 -8.43
CA ILE A 44 -11.92 5.72 -8.90
C ILE A 44 -13.21 5.61 -9.70
N GLU A 45 -13.11 5.26 -10.99
CA GLU A 45 -14.26 5.22 -11.93
C GLU A 45 -15.10 6.52 -11.90
N ASP A 46 -14.43 7.67 -12.04
CA ASP A 46 -15.04 9.02 -12.02
C ASP A 46 -15.79 9.40 -10.73
N ARG A 47 -15.66 8.59 -9.68
CA ARG A 47 -16.22 8.88 -8.35
C ARG A 47 -15.11 9.24 -7.37
N PRO A 48 -15.22 10.36 -6.63
CA PRO A 48 -14.26 10.72 -5.61
C PRO A 48 -14.40 9.84 -4.36
N TYR A 49 -13.27 9.44 -3.82
CA TYR A 49 -13.15 8.78 -2.53
C TYR A 49 -12.09 9.49 -1.68
N CYS A 50 -12.34 9.54 -0.38
CA CYS A 50 -11.44 10.09 0.62
C CYS A 50 -10.74 8.94 1.34
N PHE A 51 -9.42 8.84 1.15
CA PHE A 51 -8.56 8.00 1.98
C PHE A 51 -8.18 8.76 3.23
N MET A 52 -8.28 8.08 4.37
CA MET A 52 -7.86 8.62 5.66
C MET A 52 -6.98 7.59 6.38
N ALA A 53 -5.84 8.03 6.89
CA ALA A 53 -5.06 7.28 7.86
C ALA A 53 -4.82 8.12 9.11
N ARG A 54 -5.10 7.57 10.30
CA ARG A 54 -4.98 8.29 11.57
C ARG A 54 -4.19 7.48 12.59
N ARG A 55 -3.27 8.15 13.30
CA ARG A 55 -2.54 7.58 14.44
C ARG A 55 -2.59 8.48 15.67
N GLN A 56 -2.53 7.89 16.85
CA GLN A 56 -2.70 8.65 18.10
C GLN A 56 -1.41 9.35 18.57
N ALA A 57 -0.27 8.68 18.42
CA ALA A 57 0.96 9.05 19.14
C ALA A 57 1.93 9.95 18.35
N LEU A 58 2.16 9.67 17.07
CA LEU A 58 3.24 10.28 16.28
C LEU A 58 2.67 11.01 15.04
N SER A 59 3.34 12.05 14.51
CA SER A 59 2.96 12.71 13.25
C SER A 59 3.50 12.00 12.00
N PHE A 60 2.70 11.86 10.94
CA PHE A 60 3.12 11.17 9.72
C PHE A 60 4.27 11.91 9.03
N THR A 61 5.23 11.14 8.52
CA THR A 61 6.32 11.69 7.73
C THR A 61 5.85 12.04 6.32
N ARG A 62 6.57 12.96 5.67
CA ARG A 62 6.33 13.31 4.26
C ARG A 62 6.44 12.09 3.34
N SER A 63 7.33 11.14 3.67
CA SER A 63 7.52 9.91 2.90
C SER A 63 6.32 8.97 3.00
N GLU A 64 5.73 8.81 4.19
CA GLU A 64 4.51 8.01 4.38
C GLU A 64 3.32 8.60 3.61
N ALA A 65 3.14 9.93 3.66
CA ALA A 65 2.10 10.61 2.89
C ALA A 65 2.29 10.45 1.38
N ALA A 66 3.52 10.61 0.89
CA ALA A 66 3.85 10.37 -0.53
C ALA A 66 3.60 8.90 -0.94
N PHE A 67 3.96 7.94 -0.09
CA PHE A 67 3.69 6.53 -0.33
C PHE A 67 2.18 6.24 -0.41
N CYS A 68 1.37 6.82 0.47
CA CYS A 68 -0.09 6.65 0.44
C CYS A 68 -0.69 7.18 -0.88
N ARG A 69 -0.19 8.30 -1.42
CA ARG A 69 -0.62 8.81 -2.73
C ARG A 69 -0.29 7.85 -3.87
N GLU A 70 0.92 7.30 -3.87
CA GLU A 70 1.32 6.29 -4.85
C GLU A 70 0.46 5.01 -4.73
N LEU A 71 0.11 4.62 -3.50
CA LEU A 71 -0.74 3.48 -3.21
C LEU A 71 -2.13 3.67 -3.79
N LEU A 72 -2.74 4.83 -3.56
CA LEU A 72 -4.07 5.16 -4.06
C LEU A 72 -4.08 5.25 -5.59
N THR A 73 -3.01 5.78 -6.18
CA THR A 73 -2.82 5.81 -7.64
C THR A 73 -2.69 4.40 -8.22
N ALA A 74 -1.98 3.49 -7.53
CA ALA A 74 -1.87 2.09 -7.92
C ALA A 74 -3.21 1.35 -7.78
N PHE A 75 -3.90 1.57 -6.67
CA PHE A 75 -5.22 1.00 -6.38
C PHE A 75 -6.25 1.41 -7.43
N SER A 76 -6.36 2.70 -7.74
CA SER A 76 -7.30 3.22 -8.75
C SER A 76 -7.01 2.64 -10.14
N GLY A 77 -5.74 2.60 -10.54
CA GLY A 77 -5.31 2.02 -11.83
C GLY A 77 -5.63 0.53 -11.95
N LEU A 78 -5.33 -0.26 -10.92
CA LEU A 78 -5.63 -1.70 -10.92
C LEU A 78 -7.13 -1.96 -10.88
N TYR A 79 -7.88 -1.27 -10.02
CA TYR A 79 -9.33 -1.43 -9.91
C TYR A 79 -10.01 -1.17 -11.26
N SER A 80 -9.57 -0.14 -11.99
CA SER A 80 -10.10 0.20 -13.32
C SER A 80 -9.75 -0.85 -14.39
N GLY A 81 -8.58 -1.50 -14.30
CA GLY A 81 -8.11 -2.49 -15.28
C GLY A 81 -8.74 -3.89 -15.16
N PHE A 82 -9.28 -4.28 -14.00
CA PHE A 82 -9.69 -5.67 -13.72
C PHE A 82 -11.18 -6.00 -13.96
N ARG A 83 -11.97 -5.08 -14.54
CA ARG A 83 -13.40 -5.32 -14.83
C ARG A 83 -13.70 -6.31 -15.96
N GLN A 84 -12.70 -6.97 -16.56
CA GLN A 84 -12.97 -8.06 -17.51
C GLN A 84 -13.52 -9.28 -16.75
N GLU A 85 -14.78 -9.62 -17.05
CA GLU A 85 -15.59 -10.62 -16.35
C GLU A 85 -14.88 -11.98 -16.26
N GLY A 86 -14.79 -12.56 -15.05
CA GLY A 86 -14.32 -13.94 -14.81
C GLY A 86 -13.30 -14.13 -13.68
N TYR A 87 -12.66 -13.07 -13.18
CA TYR A 87 -11.45 -13.19 -12.34
C TYR A 87 -11.61 -12.83 -10.85
N ALA A 88 -12.84 -12.76 -10.32
CA ALA A 88 -13.13 -12.23 -8.98
C ALA A 88 -12.45 -12.97 -7.79
N ALA A 89 -12.10 -14.25 -7.91
CA ALA A 89 -11.37 -15.00 -6.86
C ALA A 89 -9.85 -14.75 -6.93
N GLN A 90 -9.29 -14.71 -8.13
CA GLN A 90 -7.87 -14.38 -8.37
C GLN A 90 -7.57 -12.90 -8.07
N PHE A 91 -8.61 -12.08 -8.12
CA PHE A 91 -8.59 -10.65 -7.82
C PHE A 91 -8.09 -10.35 -6.40
N ARG A 92 -8.52 -11.07 -5.35
CA ARG A 92 -8.05 -10.76 -3.97
C ARG A 92 -6.54 -10.99 -3.80
N THR A 93 -6.05 -12.14 -4.24
CA THR A 93 -4.64 -12.52 -4.10
C THR A 93 -3.73 -11.67 -4.98
N ALA A 94 -4.12 -11.43 -6.23
CA ALA A 94 -3.38 -10.57 -7.15
C ALA A 94 -3.35 -9.11 -6.64
N LEU A 95 -4.46 -8.62 -6.09
CA LEU A 95 -4.56 -7.23 -5.62
C LEU A 95 -3.75 -6.99 -4.34
N LEU A 96 -3.73 -7.96 -3.42
CA LEU A 96 -2.88 -7.93 -2.22
C LEU A 96 -1.39 -7.92 -2.54
N ALA A 97 -0.93 -8.78 -3.44
CA ALA A 97 0.49 -8.86 -3.81
C ALA A 97 0.91 -7.71 -4.74
N SER A 98 0.08 -7.35 -5.74
CA SER A 98 0.48 -6.41 -6.80
C SER A 98 0.38 -4.95 -6.41
N ILE A 99 -0.57 -4.53 -5.55
CA ILE A 99 -0.69 -3.11 -5.18
C ILE A 99 0.55 -2.64 -4.42
N MET A 100 0.96 -3.39 -3.40
CA MET A 100 2.11 -3.00 -2.58
C MET A 100 3.38 -2.97 -3.42
N ASP A 101 3.53 -3.92 -4.35
CA ASP A 101 4.66 -4.00 -5.28
C ASP A 101 4.74 -2.83 -6.23
N ILE A 102 3.61 -2.47 -6.84
CA ILE A 102 3.52 -1.31 -7.73
C ILE A 102 3.78 -0.04 -6.95
N THR A 103 3.25 0.06 -5.73
CA THR A 103 3.44 1.22 -4.86
C THR A 103 4.91 1.39 -4.48
N VAL A 104 5.56 0.33 -4.03
CA VAL A 104 6.98 0.37 -3.69
C VAL A 104 7.82 0.65 -4.93
N ALA A 105 7.54 0.02 -6.06
CA ALA A 105 8.26 0.29 -7.31
C ALA A 105 8.11 1.76 -7.75
N ARG A 106 6.91 2.35 -7.65
CA ARG A 106 6.66 3.76 -7.97
C ARG A 106 7.34 4.71 -6.98
N SER A 107 7.24 4.42 -5.68
CA SER A 107 7.91 5.19 -4.64
C SER A 107 9.43 5.19 -4.80
N LEU A 108 10.02 4.05 -5.19
CA LEU A 108 11.45 3.93 -5.46
C LEU A 108 11.86 4.60 -6.78
N ARG A 109 11.03 4.50 -7.82
CA ARG A 109 11.28 5.18 -9.10
C ARG A 109 11.31 6.70 -8.95
N GLY A 110 10.46 7.27 -8.09
CA GLY A 110 10.46 8.71 -7.82
C GLY A 110 11.68 9.22 -7.04
N ASP A 111 12.46 8.33 -6.41
CA ASP A 111 13.65 8.68 -5.63
C ASP A 111 14.92 8.16 -6.32
N HIS A 112 15.41 8.93 -7.29
CA HIS A 112 16.52 8.55 -8.19
C HIS A 112 17.85 8.34 -7.45
N ARG A 113 17.95 8.72 -6.17
CA ARG A 113 19.14 8.54 -5.32
C ARG A 113 19.21 7.17 -4.67
N LYS A 114 18.11 6.41 -4.65
CA LYS A 114 18.07 5.05 -4.10
C LYS A 114 18.22 4.05 -5.23
N GLY A 115 19.03 3.01 -5.02
CA GLY A 115 19.18 1.92 -5.98
C GLY A 115 17.85 1.16 -6.13
N PHE A 116 17.03 1.56 -7.11
CA PHE A 116 15.75 0.90 -7.44
C PHE A 116 15.92 -0.60 -7.61
N TRP A 117 16.90 -1.01 -8.43
CA TRP A 117 17.13 -2.41 -8.77
C TRP A 117 17.52 -3.26 -7.54
N PRO A 118 18.52 -2.88 -6.72
CA PRO A 118 18.86 -3.60 -5.50
C PRO A 118 17.70 -3.73 -4.51
N ILE A 119 16.92 -2.66 -4.31
CA ILE A 119 15.80 -2.68 -3.36
C ILE A 119 14.68 -3.57 -3.89
N GLN A 120 14.36 -3.49 -5.19
CA GLN A 120 13.36 -4.36 -5.81
C GLN A 120 13.77 -5.83 -5.76
N GLN A 121 15.04 -6.15 -6.01
CA GLN A 121 15.57 -7.51 -5.88
C GLN A 121 15.44 -8.04 -4.46
N LEU A 122 15.79 -7.21 -3.46
CA LEU A 122 15.63 -7.57 -2.05
C LEU A 122 14.16 -7.87 -1.73
N ILE A 123 13.23 -7.00 -2.14
CA ILE A 123 11.79 -7.20 -1.91
C ILE A 123 11.30 -8.51 -2.56
N GLN A 124 11.74 -8.83 -3.77
CA GLN A 124 11.36 -10.08 -4.44
C GLN A 124 11.95 -11.31 -3.73
N LEU A 125 13.19 -11.23 -3.26
CA LEU A 125 13.80 -12.28 -2.44
C LEU A 125 13.02 -12.52 -1.15
N LEU A 126 12.63 -11.44 -0.45
CA LEU A 126 11.81 -11.52 0.76
C LEU A 126 10.47 -12.20 0.51
N LYS A 127 9.81 -11.90 -0.61
CA LYS A 127 8.55 -12.57 -0.98
C LYS A 127 8.74 -14.03 -1.28
N ASN A 128 9.79 -14.41 -1.99
CA ASN A 128 10.06 -15.80 -2.30
C ASN A 128 10.28 -16.60 -1.02
N LEU A 129 11.01 -16.04 -0.05
CA LEU A 129 11.19 -16.64 1.27
C LEU A 129 9.86 -16.77 2.03
N SER A 130 9.00 -15.74 1.99
CA SER A 130 7.66 -15.81 2.59
C SER A 130 6.72 -16.79 1.87
N TYR A 131 6.81 -16.92 0.54
CA TYR A 131 5.94 -17.76 -0.28
C TYR A 131 6.29 -19.24 -0.19
N GLN A 132 7.58 -19.58 -0.13
CA GLN A 132 8.06 -20.96 0.07
C GLN A 132 7.64 -21.58 1.42
N HIS A 133 6.98 -20.83 2.31
CA HIS A 133 6.62 -21.27 3.66
C HIS A 133 5.14 -21.07 4.03
N TYR A 134 4.26 -20.78 3.05
CA TYR A 134 2.81 -20.93 3.25
C TYR A 134 2.38 -22.40 3.57
N GLU A 135 3.32 -23.35 3.61
CA GLU A 135 3.13 -24.75 4.01
C GLU A 135 3.52 -25.08 5.47
N GLY A 136 3.37 -24.17 6.46
CA GLY A 136 3.16 -24.67 7.84
C GLY A 136 3.45 -23.81 9.07
N GLU A 137 4.40 -22.87 9.08
CA GLU A 137 4.82 -22.19 10.34
C GLU A 137 5.31 -20.73 10.10
N PRO A 138 5.04 -19.77 11.00
CA PRO A 138 5.47 -18.38 10.83
C PRO A 138 6.97 -18.17 11.12
N ALA A 139 7.70 -17.57 10.18
CA ALA A 139 9.12 -17.23 10.36
C ALA A 139 9.31 -15.82 10.94
N THR A 140 10.13 -15.71 11.99
CA THR A 140 10.66 -14.41 12.46
C THR A 140 11.96 -14.13 11.74
N THR A 141 11.94 -13.22 10.76
CA THR A 141 13.14 -12.89 9.97
C THR A 141 13.69 -11.53 10.36
N GLY A 142 14.96 -11.51 10.79
CA GLY A 142 15.71 -10.28 11.08
C GLY A 142 16.74 -9.98 9.99
N PHE A 143 16.87 -8.71 9.61
CA PHE A 143 17.86 -8.27 8.63
C PHE A 143 18.79 -7.23 9.24
N ILE A 144 20.09 -7.36 8.99
CA ILE A 144 21.10 -6.36 9.33
C ILE A 144 21.52 -5.68 8.03
N VAL A 145 21.14 -4.42 7.87
CA VAL A 145 21.54 -3.61 6.72
C VAL A 145 22.77 -2.82 7.09
N HIS A 146 23.93 -3.25 6.58
CA HIS A 146 25.17 -2.50 6.70
C HIS A 146 25.31 -1.54 5.51
N ARG A 147 25.37 -0.23 5.78
CA ARG A 147 25.65 0.78 4.76
C ARG A 147 27.14 1.10 4.76
N THR A 148 27.86 0.61 3.77
CA THR A 148 29.20 1.14 3.43
C THR A 148 29.00 2.42 2.63
N THR A 149 29.21 3.57 3.29
CA THR A 149 29.46 4.85 2.59
C THR A 149 30.74 4.79 1.79
#